data_AF-A0A6B2GDU4-F1
#
_entry.id   AF-A0A6B2GDU4-F1
#
_cell.length_a   1.000
_cell.length_b   1.000
_cell.length_c   1.000
_cell.angle_alpha   90.00
_cell.angle_beta   90.00
_cell.angle_gamma   90.00
#
_symmetry.space_group_name_H-M   'P 1'
#
loop_
_entity.id
_entity.type
_entity.pdbx_description
1 polymer ?
#
loop_
_entity_poly.entity_id
_entity_poly.type
_entity_poly.pdbx_seq_one_letter_code
_entity_poly.pdbx_strand_id
1 'polypeptide(L)'
;MSVLVGRKAPQFSAKAVVNGGEFVENFSLDQYLGKKYVVLFFYPKDFTFVCPTELHAFQARLASFLERNVAVVAVSTDTEQSHWGWLQVPKSQGGIKGITYPIVADTNKTISKNFDVLTGDYFYDEDEQFCADNELIAYRGLFLIDKEGVVRHQLVNDLPLGRNVDEALRMVDALQFNEEHGEACPANWNADKKGLKATHEGVAAYLSKN
;
A
#
# COMPACT_ATOMS: atom_id res chain seq x y z
N MET A 1 -9.98 1.99 -13.48
CA MET A 1 -8.60 1.63 -13.14
C MET A 1 -7.61 2.54 -13.86
N SER A 2 -7.25 3.66 -13.26
CA SER A 2 -6.16 4.51 -13.65
C SER A 2 -4.85 3.80 -13.28
N VAL A 3 -3.96 3.67 -14.26
CA VAL A 3 -2.62 3.13 -14.05
C VAL A 3 -1.75 4.28 -13.54
N LEU A 4 -1.30 4.18 -12.28
CA LEU A 4 -0.46 5.18 -11.62
C LEU A 4 1.04 4.90 -11.78
N VAL A 5 1.43 3.69 -12.21
CA VAL A 5 2.84 3.34 -12.44
C VAL A 5 3.51 4.38 -13.36
N GLY A 6 4.64 4.92 -12.90
CA GLY A 6 5.40 5.98 -13.58
C GLY A 6 4.90 7.41 -13.32
N ARG A 7 3.82 7.59 -12.54
CA ARG A 7 3.26 8.89 -12.18
C ARG A 7 3.53 9.22 -10.71
N LYS A 8 3.49 10.51 -10.36
CA LYS A 8 3.52 10.93 -8.95
C LYS A 8 2.31 10.36 -8.21
N ALA A 9 2.54 9.82 -7.03
CA ALA A 9 1.47 9.39 -6.14
C ALA A 9 0.57 10.59 -5.79
N PRO A 10 -0.77 10.44 -5.83
CA PRO A 10 -1.68 11.51 -5.43
C PRO A 10 -1.37 12.03 -4.02
N GLN A 11 -1.32 13.34 -3.88
CA GLN A 11 -1.10 13.99 -2.59
C GLN A 11 -2.37 13.96 -1.73
N PHE A 12 -2.18 13.87 -0.41
CA PHE A 12 -3.25 14.01 0.56
C PHE A 12 -2.71 14.52 1.90
N SER A 13 -3.60 15.12 2.68
CA SER A 13 -3.39 15.41 4.10
C SER A 13 -4.64 14.97 4.84
N ALA A 14 -4.48 14.04 5.78
CA ALA A 14 -5.61 13.45 6.50
C ALA A 14 -5.22 13.08 7.92
N LYS A 15 -6.24 12.77 8.72
CA LYS A 15 -6.02 12.24 10.06
C LYS A 15 -5.48 10.81 9.99
N ALA A 16 -4.66 10.45 10.96
CA ALA A 16 -4.14 9.11 11.11
C ALA A 16 -4.00 8.73 12.58
N VAL A 17 -3.91 7.43 12.84
CA VAL A 17 -3.46 6.89 14.13
C VAL A 17 -2.08 6.27 13.93
N VAL A 18 -1.12 6.66 14.75
CA VAL A 18 0.27 6.18 14.72
C VAL A 18 0.65 5.59 16.07
N ASN A 19 1.75 4.83 16.14
CA ASN A 19 2.32 4.29 17.38
C ASN A 19 1.31 3.49 18.24
N GLY A 20 0.28 2.92 17.62
CA GLY A 20 -0.75 2.12 18.27
C GLY A 20 -1.85 2.89 19.00
N GLY A 21 -1.88 4.23 18.91
CA GLY A 21 -2.97 5.00 19.53
C GLY A 21 -2.84 6.53 19.52
N GLU A 22 -1.79 7.09 18.91
CA GLU A 22 -1.58 8.54 18.85
C GLU A 22 -2.27 9.14 17.62
N PHE A 23 -3.13 10.14 17.83
CA PHE A 23 -3.78 10.86 16.74
C PHE A 23 -2.82 11.86 16.09
N VAL A 24 -2.81 11.91 14.77
CA VAL A 24 -2.09 12.89 13.95
C VAL A 24 -3.08 13.52 12.98
N GLU A 25 -3.17 14.85 12.98
CA GLU A 25 -4.18 15.58 12.20
C GLU A 25 -3.83 15.77 10.71
N ASN A 26 -2.54 15.96 10.40
CA ASN A 26 -2.05 16.33 9.07
C ASN A 26 -1.05 15.30 8.54
N PHE A 27 -1.41 14.02 8.56
CA PHE A 27 -0.57 12.99 8.00
C PHE A 27 -0.55 13.11 6.46
N SER A 28 0.65 13.20 5.87
CA SER A 28 0.89 13.23 4.43
C SER A 28 2.10 12.36 4.08
N LEU A 29 2.12 11.80 2.86
CA LEU A 29 3.29 11.09 2.33
C LEU A 29 4.46 12.03 2.00
N ASP A 30 4.23 13.35 1.90
CA ASP A 30 5.28 14.34 1.61
C ASP A 30 6.42 14.28 2.64
N GLN A 31 6.14 13.85 3.87
CA GLN A 31 7.14 13.68 4.92
C GLN A 31 8.25 12.66 4.56
N TYR A 32 7.96 11.75 3.62
CA TYR A 32 8.87 10.70 3.14
C TYR A 32 9.63 11.07 1.86
N LEU A 33 9.21 12.11 1.13
CA LEU A 33 9.86 12.52 -0.12
C LEU A 33 11.35 12.85 0.11
N GLY A 34 12.19 12.31 -0.77
CA GLY A 34 13.65 12.38 -0.71
C GLY A 34 14.28 11.59 0.44
N LYS A 35 13.49 10.92 1.29
CA LYS A 35 13.96 10.27 2.53
C LYS A 35 13.71 8.77 2.54
N LYS A 36 12.50 8.32 2.21
CA LYS A 36 12.06 6.93 2.32
C LYS A 36 11.22 6.53 1.12
N TYR A 37 11.26 5.24 0.77
CA TYR A 37 10.23 4.62 -0.06
C TYR A 37 8.95 4.47 0.77
N VAL A 38 7.81 4.30 0.12
CA VAL A 38 6.54 4.05 0.81
C VAL A 38 5.86 2.82 0.23
N VAL A 39 5.47 1.89 1.10
CA VAL A 39 4.45 0.88 0.81
C VAL A 39 3.14 1.38 1.41
N LEU A 40 2.29 1.93 0.55
CA LEU A 40 0.95 2.40 0.89
C LEU A 40 -0.05 1.31 0.54
N PHE A 41 -0.88 0.89 1.49
CA PHE A 41 -1.86 -0.15 1.22
C PHE A 41 -3.23 0.17 1.81
N PHE A 42 -4.26 -0.12 1.03
CA PHE A 42 -5.66 0.14 1.36
C PHE A 42 -6.34 -1.13 1.86
N TYR A 43 -7.31 -1.00 2.75
CA TYR A 43 -8.18 -2.11 3.13
C TYR A 43 -9.64 -1.64 3.25
N PRO A 44 -10.62 -2.56 3.12
CA PRO A 44 -12.02 -2.16 2.99
C PRO A 44 -12.65 -1.54 4.25
N LYS A 45 -12.57 -2.24 5.40
CA LYS A 45 -13.27 -1.87 6.63
C LYS A 45 -12.54 -2.37 7.88
N ASP A 46 -12.57 -1.57 8.93
CA ASP A 46 -12.24 -1.96 10.30
C ASP A 46 -13.17 -3.05 10.82
N PHE A 47 -12.70 -3.81 11.83
CA PHE A 47 -13.47 -4.86 12.52
C PHE A 47 -14.04 -5.96 11.60
N THR A 48 -13.37 -6.25 10.49
CA THR A 48 -13.74 -7.34 9.55
C THR A 48 -12.73 -8.50 9.57
N PHE A 49 -12.82 -9.42 8.60
CA PHE A 49 -12.20 -10.74 8.69
C PHE A 49 -10.77 -10.83 8.15
N VAL A 50 -10.54 -10.42 6.89
CA VAL A 50 -9.22 -10.51 6.23
C VAL A 50 -8.33 -9.31 6.58
N CYS A 51 -8.91 -8.13 6.76
CA CYS A 51 -8.18 -6.90 7.08
C CYS A 51 -7.22 -7.02 8.28
N PRO A 52 -7.62 -7.56 9.46
CA PRO A 52 -6.69 -7.68 10.59
C PRO A 52 -5.53 -8.63 10.29
N THR A 53 -5.71 -9.65 9.44
CA THR A 53 -4.63 -10.60 9.13
C THR A 53 -3.53 -9.91 8.32
N GLU A 54 -3.90 -9.10 7.34
CA GLU A 54 -2.96 -8.30 6.53
C GLU A 54 -2.23 -7.26 7.38
N LEU A 55 -2.98 -6.53 8.20
CA LEU A 55 -2.46 -5.51 9.10
C LEU A 55 -1.41 -6.11 10.07
N HIS A 56 -1.71 -7.26 10.69
CA HIS A 56 -0.75 -7.99 11.52
C HIS A 56 0.44 -8.54 10.74
N ALA A 57 0.24 -9.01 9.50
CA ALA A 57 1.32 -9.55 8.67
C ALA A 57 2.34 -8.47 8.29
N PHE A 58 1.88 -7.26 7.94
CA PHE A 58 2.77 -6.11 7.73
C PHE A 58 3.50 -5.72 9.02
N GLN A 59 2.84 -5.76 10.18
CA GLN A 59 3.49 -5.46 11.46
C GLN A 59 4.60 -6.46 11.78
N ALA A 60 4.36 -7.76 11.54
CA ALA A 60 5.36 -8.81 11.75
C ALA A 60 6.59 -8.66 10.83
N ARG A 61 6.42 -8.07 9.65
CA ARG A 61 7.50 -7.79 8.68
C ARG A 61 8.02 -6.35 8.74
N LEU A 62 7.54 -5.52 9.67
CA LEU A 62 7.84 -4.08 9.70
C LEU A 62 9.35 -3.81 9.75
N ALA A 63 10.10 -4.57 10.55
CA ALA A 63 11.55 -4.44 10.64
C ALA A 63 12.25 -4.60 9.27
N SER A 64 11.82 -5.58 8.47
CA SER A 64 12.39 -5.83 7.14
C SER A 64 12.14 -4.68 6.16
N PHE A 65 10.99 -3.99 6.26
CA PHE A 65 10.73 -2.76 5.49
C PHE A 65 11.60 -1.59 5.98
N LEU A 66 11.73 -1.43 7.29
CA LEU A 66 12.53 -0.35 7.88
C LEU A 66 14.02 -0.48 7.53
N GLU A 67 14.57 -1.70 7.53
CA GLU A 67 15.94 -2.00 7.09
C GLU A 67 16.20 -1.56 5.64
N ARG A 68 15.18 -1.68 4.78
CA ARG A 68 15.20 -1.22 3.38
C ARG A 68 14.84 0.26 3.23
N ASN A 69 14.76 1.00 4.34
CA ASN A 69 14.37 2.40 4.36
C ASN A 69 12.98 2.66 3.71
N VAL A 70 12.03 1.75 3.95
CA VAL A 70 10.64 1.83 3.50
C VAL A 70 9.73 2.18 4.68
N ALA A 71 8.83 3.15 4.49
CA ALA A 71 7.71 3.40 5.38
C ALA A 71 6.50 2.55 4.95
N VAL A 72 5.84 1.91 5.91
CA VAL A 72 4.58 1.18 5.67
C VAL A 72 3.43 2.05 6.16
N VAL A 73 2.39 2.22 5.35
CA VAL A 73 1.23 3.06 5.66
C VAL A 73 -0.04 2.32 5.24
N ALA A 74 -0.98 2.16 6.17
CA ALA A 74 -2.30 1.61 5.89
C ALA A 74 -3.32 2.74 5.69
N VAL A 75 -4.34 2.50 4.87
CA VAL A 75 -5.44 3.44 4.64
C VAL A 75 -6.76 2.67 4.56
N SER A 76 -7.82 3.22 5.14
CA SER A 76 -9.19 2.82 4.79
C SER A 76 -10.10 4.04 4.86
N THR A 77 -11.37 3.86 4.49
CA THR A 77 -12.35 4.94 4.57
C THR A 77 -13.04 5.08 5.93
N ASP A 78 -12.60 4.34 6.95
CA ASP A 78 -13.08 4.49 8.32
C ASP A 78 -12.50 5.76 8.98
N THR A 79 -13.04 6.13 10.15
CA THR A 79 -12.56 7.28 10.91
C THR A 79 -11.36 6.95 11.78
N GLU A 80 -10.61 7.97 12.18
CA GLU A 80 -9.49 7.84 13.10
C GLU A 80 -9.92 7.26 14.47
N GLN A 81 -11.15 7.53 14.92
CA GLN A 81 -11.69 6.97 16.16
C GLN A 81 -11.96 5.47 16.02
N SER A 82 -12.43 5.02 14.85
CA SER A 82 -12.60 3.59 14.56
C SER A 82 -11.24 2.88 14.61
N HIS A 83 -10.23 3.44 13.94
CA HIS A 83 -8.86 2.93 13.96
C HIS A 83 -8.32 2.83 15.37
N TRP A 84 -8.44 3.91 16.15
CA TRP A 84 -8.01 3.94 17.54
C TRP A 84 -8.72 2.87 18.38
N GLY A 85 -10.04 2.74 18.23
CA GLY A 85 -10.84 1.75 18.92
C GLY A 85 -10.39 0.33 18.59
N TRP A 86 -10.12 0.04 17.32
CA TRP A 86 -9.67 -1.28 16.88
C TRP A 86 -8.26 -1.62 17.37
N LEU A 87 -7.38 -0.61 17.47
CA LEU A 87 -6.05 -0.71 18.09
C LEU A 87 -6.11 -1.00 19.59
N GLN A 88 -7.23 -0.74 20.27
CA GLN A 88 -7.40 -1.13 21.68
C GLN A 88 -7.81 -2.60 21.83
N VAL A 89 -8.35 -3.24 20.79
CA VAL A 89 -8.85 -4.62 20.85
C VAL A 89 -7.69 -5.62 20.69
N PRO A 90 -7.53 -6.61 21.59
CA PRO A 90 -6.51 -7.64 21.45
C PRO A 90 -6.67 -8.49 20.19
N LYS A 91 -5.54 -8.98 19.65
CA LYS A 91 -5.51 -9.88 18.49
C LYS A 91 -6.40 -11.12 18.66
N SER A 92 -6.46 -11.68 19.87
CA SER A 92 -7.30 -12.85 20.19
C SER A 92 -8.80 -12.60 20.09
N GLN A 93 -9.23 -11.33 19.99
CA GLN A 93 -10.62 -10.91 19.84
C GLN A 93 -10.89 -10.29 18.46
N GLY A 94 -10.02 -10.55 17.48
CA GLY A 94 -10.14 -9.96 16.13
C GLY A 94 -9.67 -8.51 16.03
N GLY A 95 -8.99 -8.00 17.06
CA GLY A 95 -8.43 -6.67 17.09
C GLY A 95 -7.04 -6.52 16.47
N ILE A 96 -6.57 -5.28 16.39
CA ILE A 96 -5.26 -4.94 15.80
C ILE A 96 -4.27 -4.33 16.80
N LYS A 97 -4.48 -4.54 18.11
CA LYS A 97 -3.53 -4.12 19.14
C LYS A 97 -2.10 -4.63 18.85
N GLY A 98 -1.13 -3.71 18.90
CA GLY A 98 0.29 -3.97 18.63
C GLY A 98 0.77 -3.45 17.28
N ILE A 99 -0.12 -2.94 16.43
CA ILE A 99 0.26 -2.25 15.19
C ILE A 99 0.76 -0.85 15.51
N THR A 100 1.91 -0.49 14.95
CA THR A 100 2.62 0.77 15.26
C THR A 100 2.81 1.69 14.06
N TYR A 101 2.74 1.17 12.84
CA TYR A 101 2.83 1.99 11.64
C TYR A 101 1.54 2.82 11.44
N PRO A 102 1.58 3.93 10.67
CA PRO A 102 0.43 4.81 10.47
C PRO A 102 -0.75 4.12 9.81
N ILE A 103 -1.95 4.36 10.34
CA ILE A 103 -3.24 4.00 9.76
C ILE A 103 -4.00 5.30 9.48
N VAL A 104 -4.13 5.65 8.20
CA VAL A 104 -4.75 6.89 7.71
C VAL A 104 -6.26 6.70 7.55
N ALA A 105 -7.01 7.68 8.05
CA ALA A 105 -8.46 7.75 7.95
C ALA A 105 -8.88 8.57 6.72
N ASP A 106 -9.24 7.89 5.63
CA ASP A 106 -9.79 8.49 4.41
C ASP A 106 -11.30 8.71 4.54
N THR A 107 -11.71 9.48 5.54
CA THR A 107 -13.13 9.70 5.86
C THR A 107 -13.92 10.31 4.70
N ASN A 108 -13.24 11.11 3.87
CA ASN A 108 -13.83 11.78 2.71
C ASN A 108 -13.77 10.93 1.43
N LYS A 109 -13.14 9.75 1.47
CA LYS A 109 -13.01 8.80 0.35
C LYS A 109 -12.20 9.34 -0.84
N THR A 110 -11.58 10.51 -0.68
CA THR A 110 -10.84 11.19 -1.75
C THR A 110 -9.49 10.52 -1.98
N ILE A 111 -8.86 9.95 -0.95
CA ILE A 111 -7.58 9.25 -1.10
C ILE A 111 -7.82 7.96 -1.91
N SER A 112 -8.80 7.16 -1.50
CA SER A 112 -9.19 5.92 -2.18
C SER A 112 -9.65 6.18 -3.62
N LYS A 113 -10.36 7.28 -3.86
CA LYS A 113 -10.76 7.71 -5.20
C LYS A 113 -9.55 8.12 -6.05
N ASN A 114 -8.63 8.92 -5.51
CA ASN A 114 -7.46 9.40 -6.24
C ASN A 114 -6.46 8.29 -6.56
N PHE A 115 -6.35 7.29 -5.69
CA PHE A 115 -5.58 6.07 -5.95
C PHE A 115 -6.34 5.05 -6.81
N ASP A 116 -7.58 5.35 -7.19
CA ASP A 116 -8.50 4.54 -7.98
C ASP A 116 -8.71 3.12 -7.45
N VAL A 117 -8.94 3.03 -6.14
CA VAL A 117 -9.22 1.80 -5.40
C VAL A 117 -10.57 1.84 -4.69
N LEU A 118 -11.39 2.89 -4.87
CA LEU A 118 -12.75 2.95 -4.34
C LEU A 118 -13.68 1.98 -5.10
N THR A 119 -14.50 1.21 -4.39
CA THR A 119 -15.32 0.12 -4.95
C THR A 119 -16.56 0.57 -5.73
N GLY A 120 -16.91 1.85 -5.65
CA GLY A 120 -18.06 2.44 -6.33
C GLY A 120 -17.87 3.92 -6.62
N ASP A 121 -18.89 4.49 -7.25
CA ASP A 121 -18.95 5.88 -7.65
C ASP A 121 -20.27 6.54 -7.30
N TYR A 122 -20.23 7.87 -7.21
CA TYR A 122 -21.41 8.69 -7.03
C TYR A 122 -22.06 8.99 -8.38
N PHE A 123 -23.39 9.01 -8.40
CA PHE A 123 -24.17 9.42 -9.56
C PHE A 123 -25.48 10.10 -9.12
N TYR A 124 -26.16 10.74 -10.06
CA TYR A 124 -27.54 11.20 -9.87
C TYR A 124 -28.47 10.28 -10.66
N ASP A 125 -29.54 9.82 -10.02
CA ASP A 125 -30.56 9.01 -10.71
C ASP A 125 -31.56 9.87 -11.50
N GLU A 126 -32.57 9.22 -12.08
CA GLU A 126 -33.59 9.87 -12.92
C GLU A 126 -34.43 10.91 -12.15
N ASP A 127 -34.49 10.80 -10.82
CA ASP A 127 -35.22 11.70 -9.92
C ASP A 127 -34.30 12.77 -9.30
N GLU A 128 -33.12 12.99 -9.89
CA GLU A 128 -32.08 13.92 -9.43
C GLU A 128 -31.60 13.64 -7.99
N GLN A 129 -31.72 12.40 -7.49
CA GLN A 129 -31.22 12.02 -6.17
C GLN A 129 -29.75 11.60 -6.23
N PHE A 130 -28.96 12.01 -5.24
CA PHE A 130 -27.55 11.66 -5.14
C PHE A 130 -27.38 10.25 -4.57
N CYS A 131 -26.84 9.36 -5.39
CA CYS A 131 -26.77 7.93 -5.14
C CYS A 131 -25.32 7.42 -5.29
N ALA A 132 -25.08 6.20 -4.79
CA ALA A 132 -23.84 5.47 -5.00
C ALA A 132 -24.16 4.11 -5.61
N ASP A 133 -23.38 3.67 -6.60
CA ASP A 133 -23.64 2.41 -7.32
C ASP A 133 -23.19 1.16 -6.55
N ASN A 134 -22.42 1.37 -5.48
CA ASN A 134 -21.91 0.35 -4.59
C ASN A 134 -21.62 0.94 -3.20
N GLU A 135 -21.24 0.09 -2.24
CA GLU A 135 -20.57 0.58 -1.04
C GLU A 135 -19.31 1.37 -1.45
N LEU A 136 -19.04 2.49 -0.78
CA LEU A 136 -17.89 3.33 -1.05
C LEU A 136 -16.78 3.03 -0.05
N ILE A 137 -16.11 1.90 -0.24
CA ILE A 137 -14.96 1.43 0.53
C ILE A 137 -13.77 1.17 -0.41
N ALA A 138 -12.58 0.97 0.15
CA ALA A 138 -11.43 0.65 -0.69
C ALA A 138 -11.33 -0.86 -0.99
N TYR A 139 -11.00 -1.21 -2.23
CA TYR A 139 -10.42 -2.50 -2.55
C TYR A 139 -9.08 -2.70 -1.83
N ARG A 140 -8.54 -3.92 -1.87
CA ARG A 140 -7.22 -4.25 -1.30
C ARG A 140 -6.10 -3.77 -2.22
N GLY A 141 -5.98 -2.46 -2.36
CA GLY A 141 -4.94 -1.78 -3.15
C GLY A 141 -3.60 -1.73 -2.43
N LEU A 142 -2.49 -1.86 -3.14
CA LEU A 142 -1.14 -1.67 -2.62
C LEU A 142 -0.31 -0.92 -3.65
N PHE A 143 0.49 0.04 -3.20
CA PHE A 143 1.34 0.89 -4.02
C PHE A 143 2.74 0.95 -3.42
N LEU A 144 3.76 0.66 -4.24
CA LEU A 144 5.15 0.94 -3.93
C LEU A 144 5.52 2.28 -4.58
N ILE A 145 5.94 3.22 -3.76
CA ILE A 145 6.27 4.59 -4.12
C ILE A 145 7.76 4.83 -3.84
N ASP A 146 8.48 5.35 -4.81
CA ASP A 146 9.91 5.67 -4.66
C ASP A 146 10.16 6.95 -3.85
N LYS A 147 11.44 7.28 -3.62
CA LYS A 147 11.84 8.47 -2.85
C LYS A 147 11.44 9.76 -3.55
N GLU A 148 11.31 9.74 -4.86
CA GLU A 148 10.84 10.86 -5.66
C GLU A 148 9.31 11.01 -5.58
N GLY A 149 8.59 10.05 -4.98
CA GLY A 149 7.14 10.07 -4.90
C GLY A 149 6.45 9.51 -6.15
N VAL A 150 7.15 8.74 -6.98
CA VAL A 150 6.61 8.09 -8.18
C VAL A 150 6.16 6.68 -7.83
N VAL A 151 4.97 6.28 -8.27
CA VAL A 151 4.48 4.91 -8.11
C VAL A 151 5.26 3.99 -9.06
N ARG A 152 5.90 2.95 -8.52
CA ARG A 152 6.71 1.97 -9.27
C ARG A 152 6.02 0.63 -9.43
N HIS A 153 5.13 0.29 -8.50
CA HIS A 153 4.34 -0.92 -8.56
C HIS A 153 2.98 -0.67 -7.91
N GLN A 154 1.94 -1.28 -8.47
CA GLN A 154 0.61 -1.30 -7.89
C GLN A 154 -0.02 -2.68 -8.04
N LEU A 155 -0.86 -3.04 -7.07
CA LEU A 155 -1.66 -4.26 -7.06
C LEU A 155 -3.03 -3.92 -6.49
N VAL A 156 -4.10 -4.48 -7.06
CA VAL A 156 -5.46 -4.36 -6.53
C VAL A 156 -6.07 -5.75 -6.50
N ASN A 157 -6.35 -6.24 -5.30
CA ASN A 157 -7.07 -7.49 -5.10
C ASN A 157 -8.56 -7.21 -4.84
N ASP A 158 -9.41 -8.12 -5.29
CA ASP A 158 -10.81 -8.17 -4.88
C ASP A 158 -10.93 -8.43 -3.36
N LEU A 159 -12.08 -8.09 -2.78
CA LEU A 159 -12.34 -8.07 -1.34
C LEU A 159 -12.02 -9.39 -0.59
N PRO A 160 -12.26 -10.60 -1.12
CA PRO A 160 -11.96 -11.84 -0.39
C PRO A 160 -10.47 -12.25 -0.48
N LEU A 161 -9.66 -11.59 -1.33
CA LEU A 161 -8.32 -12.04 -1.68
C LEU A 161 -7.24 -11.27 -0.90
N GLY A 162 -6.75 -11.84 0.20
CA GLY A 162 -5.63 -11.26 0.96
C GLY A 162 -4.34 -11.15 0.15
N ARG A 163 -3.51 -10.15 0.46
CA ARG A 163 -2.21 -9.90 -0.18
C ARG A 163 -1.10 -10.76 0.40
N ASN A 164 -0.02 -10.87 -0.36
CA ASN A 164 1.23 -11.47 0.09
C ASN A 164 2.26 -10.38 0.47
N VAL A 165 2.65 -10.31 1.74
CA VAL A 165 3.63 -9.32 2.25
C VAL A 165 5.04 -9.61 1.72
N ASP A 166 5.38 -10.88 1.49
CA ASP A 166 6.68 -11.25 0.95
C ASP A 166 6.82 -10.81 -0.52
N GLU A 167 5.72 -10.74 -1.28
CA GLU A 167 5.73 -10.16 -2.63
C GLU A 167 5.94 -8.64 -2.60
N ALA A 168 5.35 -7.94 -1.63
CA ALA A 168 5.60 -6.51 -1.43
C ALA A 168 7.08 -6.25 -1.11
N LEU A 169 7.69 -7.07 -0.24
CA LEU A 169 9.14 -7.01 0.05
C LEU A 169 9.98 -7.33 -1.20
N ARG A 170 9.62 -8.36 -1.97
CA ARG A 170 10.31 -8.72 -3.21
C ARG A 170 10.30 -7.58 -4.23
N MET A 171 9.18 -6.85 -4.34
CA MET A 171 9.08 -5.69 -5.23
C MET A 171 9.90 -4.49 -4.73
N VAL A 172 10.01 -4.28 -3.41
CA VAL A 172 10.94 -3.30 -2.83
C VAL A 172 12.38 -3.66 -3.22
N ASP A 173 12.77 -4.91 -3.02
CA ASP A 173 14.13 -5.38 -3.35
C ASP A 173 14.44 -5.19 -4.84
N ALA A 174 13.47 -5.51 -5.70
CA ALA A 174 13.64 -5.38 -7.15
C ALA A 174 13.80 -3.92 -7.58
N LEU A 175 13.02 -3.01 -6.99
CA LEU A 175 13.14 -1.58 -7.27
C LEU A 175 14.52 -1.05 -6.83
N GLN A 176 14.92 -1.34 -5.59
CA GLN A 176 16.19 -0.85 -5.05
C GLN A 176 17.39 -1.43 -5.80
N PHE A 177 17.34 -2.71 -6.17
CA PHE A 177 18.37 -3.33 -6.99
C PHE A 177 18.48 -2.64 -8.35
N ASN A 178 17.36 -2.34 -9.01
CA ASN A 178 17.36 -1.65 -10.30
C ASN A 178 17.93 -0.22 -10.18
N GLU A 179 17.57 0.52 -9.13
CA GLU A 179 18.07 1.87 -8.89
C GLU A 179 19.58 1.90 -8.59
N GLU A 180 20.08 0.90 -7.86
CA GLU A 180 21.51 0.80 -7.49
C GLU A 180 22.38 0.31 -8.66
N HIS A 181 21.93 -0.68 -9.40
CA HIS A 181 22.76 -1.39 -10.39
C HIS A 181 22.45 -1.01 -11.84
N GLY A 182 21.29 -0.41 -12.12
CA GLY A 182 20.79 -0.18 -13.48
C GLY A 182 20.42 -1.46 -14.23
N GLU A 183 20.40 -2.61 -13.55
CA GLU A 183 20.06 -3.90 -14.11
C GLU A 183 18.56 -4.19 -13.95
N ALA A 184 17.97 -4.87 -14.93
CA ALA A 184 16.58 -5.32 -14.86
C ALA A 184 16.45 -6.53 -13.94
N CYS A 185 15.29 -6.71 -13.33
CA CYS A 185 14.95 -7.90 -12.53
C CYS A 185 14.08 -8.86 -13.36
N PRO A 186 14.57 -10.06 -13.71
CA PRO A 186 13.78 -11.06 -14.46
C PRO A 186 12.55 -11.57 -13.69
N ALA A 187 11.71 -12.36 -14.37
CA ALA A 187 10.57 -13.01 -13.73
C ALA A 187 11.03 -13.90 -12.55
N ASN A 188 10.29 -13.85 -11.44
CA ASN A 188 10.61 -14.56 -10.20
C ASN A 188 11.99 -14.20 -9.61
N TRP A 189 12.49 -12.99 -9.88
CA TRP A 189 13.71 -12.46 -9.27
C TRP A 189 13.49 -12.19 -7.78
N ASN A 190 14.51 -12.51 -6.99
CA ASN A 190 14.64 -12.18 -5.56
C ASN A 190 16.07 -11.70 -5.30
N ALA A 191 16.32 -11.14 -4.11
CA ALA A 191 17.59 -10.49 -3.77
C ALA A 191 18.84 -11.40 -3.91
N ASP A 192 18.68 -12.72 -3.89
CA ASP A 192 19.78 -13.68 -4.03
C ASP A 192 20.16 -13.97 -5.50
N LYS A 193 19.36 -13.50 -6.46
CA LYS A 193 19.54 -13.76 -7.89
C LYS A 193 20.25 -12.60 -8.58
N LYS A 194 21.01 -12.93 -9.64
CA LYS A 194 21.65 -11.94 -10.50
C LYS A 194 20.59 -11.18 -11.31
N GLY A 195 20.85 -9.89 -11.51
CA GLY A 195 20.10 -9.05 -12.44
C GLY A 195 20.36 -9.42 -13.89
N LEU A 196 19.64 -8.71 -14.76
CA LEU A 196 19.74 -8.81 -16.21
C LEU A 196 20.18 -7.46 -16.77
N LYS A 197 21.34 -7.44 -17.44
CA LYS A 197 21.73 -6.30 -18.25
C LYS A 197 20.75 -6.15 -19.41
N ALA A 198 20.14 -4.97 -19.53
CA ALA A 198 19.11 -4.68 -20.53
C ALA A 198 19.72 -4.47 -21.94
N THR A 199 20.48 -5.46 -22.43
CA THR A 199 21.01 -5.53 -23.80
C THR A 199 20.69 -6.89 -24.42
N HIS A 200 20.77 -7.00 -25.74
CA HIS A 200 20.50 -8.26 -26.46
C HIS A 200 21.48 -9.37 -26.02
N GLU A 201 22.75 -9.02 -25.85
CA GLU A 201 23.78 -9.94 -25.35
C GLU A 201 23.54 -10.31 -23.89
N GLY A 202 23.09 -9.36 -23.06
CA GLY A 202 22.75 -9.59 -21.66
C GLY A 202 21.64 -10.62 -21.49
N VAL A 203 20.58 -10.50 -22.31
CA VAL A 203 19.45 -11.44 -22.33
C VAL A 203 19.91 -12.83 -22.78
N ALA A 204 20.66 -12.94 -23.88
CA ALA A 204 21.17 -14.23 -24.37
C ALA A 204 22.11 -14.90 -23.34
N ALA A 205 22.97 -14.12 -22.68
CA ALA A 205 23.87 -14.61 -21.64
C ALA A 205 23.13 -15.05 -20.36
N TYR A 206 22.01 -14.40 -20.03
CA TYR A 206 21.17 -14.79 -18.90
C TYR A 206 20.38 -16.09 -19.19
N LEU A 207 19.74 -16.18 -20.36
CA LEU A 207 18.92 -17.33 -20.76
C LEU A 207 19.74 -18.58 -21.09
N SER A 208 21.03 -18.46 -21.41
CA SER A 208 21.91 -19.63 -21.60
C SER A 208 22.36 -20.28 -20.28
N LYS A 209 22.12 -19.63 -19.13
CA LYS A 209 22.58 -20.06 -17.81
C LYS A 209 21.45 -20.50 -16.88
N ASN A 210 20.19 -20.32 -17.28
CA ASN A 210 18.99 -20.63 -16.50
C ASN A 210 18.00 -21.40 -17.38
#